data_AF-A0A4Q0S820-F1
#
_entry.id   AF-A0A4Q0S820-F1
#
_cell.length_a   1.000
_cell.length_b   1.000
_cell.length_c   1.000
_cell.angle_alpha   90.00
_cell.angle_beta   90.00
_cell.angle_gamma   90.00
#
_symmetry.space_group_name_H-M   'P 1'
#
loop_
_entity.id
_entity.type
_entity.pdbx_description
1 polymer ?
#
loop_
_entity_poly.entity_id
_entity_poly.type
_entity_poly.pdbx_seq_one_letter_code
_entity_poly.pdbx_strand_id
1 'polypeptide(L)'
;MSPASTAAVYSASEALAPIARRAPVPERIIVAGLSTSWSEDVSNRLDHLLKLPAGWDGYGAPPVRFENAYFALQLLSSICPANMSAPQLVPGTAGDLQIEWHIPAGTIELHVRGPNDVSAWRETAANPDGEEILLTNNFAAVSRWISEMLGINVAAVATAA
;
A
#
# COMPACT_ATOMS: atom_id res chain seq x y z
N MET A 1 71.99 13.76 34.30
CA MET A 1 72.83 12.59 33.94
C MET A 1 71.91 11.45 33.55
N SER A 2 71.82 11.16 32.26
CA SER A 2 71.28 9.88 31.76
C SER A 2 72.27 8.74 32.04
N PRO A 3 71.82 7.49 31.91
CA PRO A 3 72.38 6.69 30.82
C PRO A 3 71.31 6.00 29.96
N ALA A 4 71.73 5.67 28.75
CA ALA A 4 70.98 5.02 27.69
C ALA A 4 71.06 3.48 27.76
N SER A 5 70.12 2.82 27.09
CA SER A 5 70.37 1.84 26.01
C SER A 5 69.62 0.51 26.12
N THR A 6 69.06 0.11 24.96
CA THR A 6 68.99 -1.25 24.38
C THR A 6 67.58 -1.74 24.03
N ALA A 7 67.51 -2.25 22.79
CA ALA A 7 66.36 -2.62 21.99
C ALA A 7 65.67 -3.92 22.40
N ALA A 8 64.39 -4.06 22.03
CA ALA A 8 63.82 -5.33 21.61
C ALA A 8 62.67 -5.07 20.62
N VAL A 9 62.87 -5.56 19.40
CA VAL A 9 61.88 -5.67 18.34
C VAL A 9 61.05 -6.91 18.64
N TYR A 10 59.73 -6.79 18.75
CA TYR A 10 58.83 -7.94 18.63
C TYR A 10 57.65 -7.56 17.74
N SER A 11 57.70 -8.10 16.54
CA SER A 11 56.59 -8.18 15.59
C SER A 11 55.65 -9.27 16.09
N ALA A 12 54.41 -8.89 16.42
CA ALA A 12 53.31 -9.83 16.62
C ALA A 12 52.30 -9.60 15.50
N SER A 13 52.28 -10.54 14.56
CA SER A 13 51.29 -10.67 13.51
C SER A 13 49.89 -10.77 14.13
N GLU A 14 49.06 -9.74 13.96
CA GLU A 14 47.61 -9.85 14.17
C GLU A 14 47.05 -10.92 13.23
N ALA A 15 46.62 -12.03 13.81
CA ALA A 15 45.85 -13.04 13.08
C ALA A 15 44.46 -12.45 12.81
N LEU A 16 44.24 -12.03 11.55
CA LEU A 16 42.93 -11.61 11.05
C LEU A 16 41.93 -12.78 11.18
N ALA A 17 40.87 -12.54 11.95
CA ALA A 17 39.71 -13.42 12.00
C ALA A 17 39.15 -13.65 10.58
N PRO A 18 38.59 -14.84 10.28
CA PRO A 18 37.96 -15.08 9.00
C PRO A 18 36.76 -14.15 8.84
N ILE A 19 36.84 -13.23 7.88
CA ILE A 19 35.74 -12.37 7.46
C ILE A 19 34.62 -13.30 7.01
N ALA A 20 33.53 -13.32 7.77
CA ALA A 20 32.32 -14.06 7.44
C ALA A 20 31.90 -13.73 6.01
N ARG A 21 31.71 -14.77 5.18
CA ARG A 21 31.24 -14.62 3.80
C ARG A 21 29.95 -13.81 3.83
N ARG A 22 30.00 -12.62 3.24
CA ARG A 22 28.85 -11.73 3.04
C ARG A 22 27.73 -12.54 2.38
N ALA A 23 26.52 -12.44 2.93
CA ALA A 23 25.33 -13.09 2.40
C ALA A 23 25.16 -12.78 0.89
N PRO A 24 24.58 -13.71 0.10
CA PRO A 24 24.38 -13.48 -1.32
C PRO A 24 23.57 -12.20 -1.54
N VAL A 25 24.04 -11.34 -2.43
CA VAL A 25 23.24 -10.22 -2.96
C VAL A 25 22.03 -10.86 -3.65
N PRO A 26 20.78 -10.45 -3.36
CA PRO A 26 19.64 -10.99 -4.07
C PRO A 26 19.82 -10.74 -5.56
N GLU A 27 19.92 -11.81 -6.34
CA GLU A 27 20.22 -11.82 -7.79
C GLU A 27 19.06 -11.25 -8.63
N ARG A 28 17.96 -10.88 -7.98
CA ARG A 28 16.78 -10.30 -8.60
C ARG A 28 16.22 -9.19 -7.73
N ILE A 29 16.33 -7.97 -8.21
CA ILE A 29 15.44 -6.88 -7.81
C ILE A 29 14.13 -7.15 -8.54
N ILE A 30 13.06 -7.46 -7.79
CA ILE A 30 11.70 -7.37 -8.33
C ILE A 30 11.51 -5.87 -8.61
N VAL A 31 11.51 -5.50 -9.89
CA VAL A 31 11.10 -4.16 -10.30
C VAL A 31 9.63 -4.08 -9.95
N ALA A 32 9.29 -3.41 -8.84
CA ALA A 32 7.94 -2.90 -8.65
C ALA A 32 7.59 -2.16 -9.93
N GLY A 33 6.58 -2.65 -10.65
CA GLY A 33 6.24 -2.20 -11.99
C GLY A 33 6.27 -0.69 -12.06
N LEU A 34 7.09 -0.19 -12.97
CA LEU A 34 7.28 1.20 -13.38
C LEU A 34 6.01 2.02 -13.13
N SER A 35 6.03 2.89 -12.12
CA SER A 35 4.87 3.64 -11.68
C SER A 35 4.38 4.60 -12.78
N THR A 36 3.45 4.16 -13.61
CA THR A 36 2.29 5.00 -13.93
C THR A 36 1.66 5.34 -12.59
N SER A 37 1.31 6.61 -12.38
CA SER A 37 0.63 7.01 -11.14
C SER A 37 -0.57 6.08 -10.93
N TRP A 38 -0.82 5.60 -9.70
CA TRP A 38 -1.97 4.72 -9.42
C TRP A 38 -3.29 5.27 -9.99
N SER A 39 -3.39 6.59 -10.12
CA SER A 39 -4.55 7.28 -10.70
C SER A 39 -4.79 6.97 -12.17
N GLU A 40 -3.75 6.74 -12.97
CA GLU A 40 -3.88 6.35 -14.37
C GLU A 40 -4.40 4.91 -14.48
N ASP A 41 -3.81 3.99 -13.72
CA ASP A 41 -4.25 2.58 -13.68
C ASP A 41 -5.71 2.48 -13.21
N VAL A 42 -6.07 3.22 -12.16
CA VAL A 42 -7.44 3.34 -11.66
C VAL A 42 -8.36 3.91 -12.74
N SER A 43 -7.98 4.99 -13.42
CA SER A 43 -8.82 5.61 -14.45
C SER A 43 -9.08 4.66 -15.63
N ASN A 44 -8.04 3.99 -16.11
CA ASN A 44 -8.13 3.01 -17.20
C ASN A 44 -9.03 1.83 -16.79
N ARG A 45 -8.90 1.36 -15.55
CA ARG A 45 -9.74 0.28 -15.04
C ARG A 45 -11.19 0.72 -14.89
N LEU A 46 -11.46 1.90 -14.36
CA LEU A 46 -12.83 2.44 -14.25
C LEU A 46 -13.48 2.60 -15.64
N ASP A 47 -12.76 3.11 -16.64
CA ASP A 47 -13.27 3.21 -18.02
C ASP A 47 -13.72 1.85 -18.58
N HIS A 48 -12.96 0.79 -18.31
CA HIS A 48 -13.35 -0.56 -18.66
C HIS A 48 -14.62 -1.03 -17.91
N LEU A 49 -14.66 -0.82 -16.59
CA LEU A 49 -15.79 -1.27 -15.75
C LEU A 49 -17.12 -0.56 -16.07
N LEU A 50 -17.05 0.72 -16.50
CA LEU A 50 -18.20 1.49 -16.97
C LEU A 50 -18.79 0.96 -18.28
N LYS A 51 -18.00 0.21 -19.06
CA LYS A 51 -18.36 -0.30 -20.39
C LYS A 51 -18.68 -1.79 -20.39
N LEU A 52 -18.73 -2.43 -19.22
CA LEU A 52 -19.12 -3.83 -19.14
C LEU A 52 -20.50 -4.05 -19.78
N PRO A 53 -20.68 -5.12 -20.55
CA PRO A 53 -22.00 -5.46 -21.06
C PRO A 53 -22.94 -5.78 -19.90
N ALA A 54 -24.22 -5.48 -20.04
CA ALA A 54 -25.22 -5.97 -19.10
C ALA A 54 -25.19 -7.51 -19.07
N GLY A 55 -25.20 -8.09 -17.87
CA GLY A 55 -25.04 -9.53 -17.65
C GLY A 55 -23.61 -10.04 -17.84
N TRP A 56 -22.59 -9.20 -17.66
CA TRP A 56 -21.18 -9.61 -17.73
C TRP A 56 -20.83 -10.75 -16.77
N ASP A 57 -21.61 -10.92 -15.70
CA ASP A 57 -21.46 -11.95 -14.67
C ASP A 57 -22.27 -13.22 -14.97
N GLY A 58 -23.09 -13.24 -16.02
CA GLY A 58 -24.03 -14.33 -16.34
C GLY A 58 -25.32 -14.33 -15.52
N TYR A 59 -25.49 -13.42 -14.55
CA TYR A 59 -26.66 -13.30 -13.69
C TYR A 59 -27.41 -11.98 -13.87
N GLY A 60 -27.01 -11.17 -14.85
CA GLY A 60 -27.71 -9.94 -15.23
C GLY A 60 -27.16 -8.69 -14.55
N ALA A 61 -25.96 -8.73 -13.97
CA ALA A 61 -25.36 -7.54 -13.37
C ALA A 61 -25.21 -6.40 -14.39
N PRO A 62 -25.51 -5.16 -14.01
CA PRO A 62 -25.21 -4.00 -14.84
C PRO A 62 -23.69 -3.71 -14.81
N PRO A 63 -23.18 -2.86 -15.73
CA PRO A 63 -21.88 -2.22 -15.55
C PRO A 63 -21.84 -1.40 -14.25
N VAL A 64 -20.63 -1.04 -13.82
CA VAL A 64 -20.45 -0.12 -12.70
C VAL A 64 -21.14 1.20 -13.02
N ARG A 65 -21.83 1.78 -12.04
CA ARG A 65 -22.53 3.05 -12.21
C ARG A 65 -21.53 4.20 -12.29
N PHE A 66 -21.78 5.14 -13.19
CA PHE A 66 -20.88 6.29 -13.41
C PHE A 66 -20.58 7.07 -12.12
N GLU A 67 -21.61 7.36 -11.33
CA GLU A 67 -21.44 8.07 -10.05
C GLU A 67 -20.60 7.30 -9.03
N ASN A 68 -20.67 5.96 -9.00
CA ASN A 68 -19.85 5.13 -8.11
C ASN A 68 -18.38 5.14 -8.57
N ALA A 69 -18.13 5.05 -9.88
CA ALA A 69 -16.78 5.15 -10.44
C ALA A 69 -16.17 6.54 -10.21
N TYR A 70 -16.95 7.60 -10.47
CA TYR A 70 -16.50 8.99 -10.28
C TYR A 70 -16.21 9.27 -8.80
N PHE A 71 -17.11 8.85 -7.91
CA PHE A 71 -16.92 8.98 -6.47
C PHE A 71 -15.68 8.21 -5.99
N ALA A 72 -15.48 6.98 -6.47
CA ALA A 72 -14.30 6.19 -6.13
C ALA A 72 -13.00 6.88 -6.54
N LEU A 73 -12.94 7.49 -7.73
CA LEU A 73 -11.78 8.27 -8.17
C LEU A 73 -11.52 9.46 -7.23
N GLN A 74 -12.56 10.22 -6.87
CA GLN A 74 -12.44 11.34 -5.93
C GLN A 74 -11.97 10.88 -4.54
N LEU A 75 -12.56 9.79 -4.04
CA LEU A 75 -12.20 9.17 -2.77
C LEU A 75 -10.71 8.79 -2.78
N LEU A 76 -10.26 8.03 -3.78
CA LEU A 76 -8.86 7.61 -3.92
C LEU A 76 -7.93 8.81 -3.99
N SER A 77 -8.26 9.85 -4.76
CA SER A 77 -7.48 11.09 -4.81
C SER A 77 -7.36 11.81 -3.46
N SER A 78 -8.31 11.60 -2.55
CA SER A 78 -8.28 12.20 -1.22
C SER A 78 -7.51 11.39 -0.17
N ILE A 79 -7.38 10.07 -0.34
CA ILE A 79 -6.81 9.17 0.69
C ILE A 79 -5.47 8.54 0.27
N CYS A 80 -5.20 8.39 -1.03
CA CYS A 80 -4.02 7.70 -1.54
C CYS A 80 -2.86 8.69 -1.77
N PRO A 81 -1.69 8.48 -1.14
CA PRO A 81 -0.49 9.24 -1.50
C PRO A 81 0.03 8.83 -2.89
N ALA A 82 0.85 9.68 -3.50
CA ALA A 82 1.35 9.48 -4.86
C ALA A 82 2.16 8.17 -5.05
N ASN A 83 2.81 7.68 -3.99
CA ASN A 83 3.63 6.47 -3.99
C ASN A 83 2.86 5.19 -3.63
N MET A 84 1.54 5.25 -3.48
CA MET A 84 0.73 4.07 -3.20
C MET A 84 0.63 3.17 -4.43
N SER A 85 0.64 1.86 -4.22
CA SER A 85 0.27 0.91 -5.28
C SER A 85 -1.21 1.04 -5.65
N ALA A 86 -1.53 0.89 -6.94
CA ALA A 86 -2.91 0.92 -7.39
C ALA A 86 -3.75 -0.19 -6.70
N PRO A 87 -4.96 0.13 -6.21
CA PRO A 87 -5.88 -0.88 -5.75
C PRO A 87 -6.33 -1.79 -6.91
N GLN A 88 -6.80 -2.98 -6.57
CA GLN A 88 -7.68 -3.72 -7.47
C GLN A 88 -9.08 -3.10 -7.43
N LEU A 89 -9.72 -3.02 -8.60
CA LEU A 89 -11.10 -2.55 -8.74
C LEU A 89 -11.96 -3.68 -9.31
N VAL A 90 -12.95 -4.08 -8.54
CA VAL A 90 -13.83 -5.23 -8.81
C VAL A 90 -15.27 -4.73 -8.93
N PRO A 91 -15.97 -4.97 -10.06
CA PRO A 91 -17.37 -4.59 -10.21
C PRO A 91 -18.25 -5.48 -9.31
N GLY A 92 -19.23 -4.89 -8.64
CA GLY A 92 -20.25 -5.66 -7.94
C GLY A 92 -21.51 -5.87 -8.79
N THR A 93 -22.44 -6.65 -8.25
CA THR A 93 -23.63 -7.14 -8.99
C THR A 93 -24.76 -6.12 -9.09
N ALA A 94 -24.68 -5.00 -8.35
CA ALA A 94 -25.68 -3.93 -8.35
C ALA A 94 -25.18 -2.65 -9.04
N GLY A 95 -24.06 -2.73 -9.78
CA GLY A 95 -23.38 -1.56 -10.34
C GLY A 95 -22.59 -0.77 -9.28
N ASP A 96 -22.39 -1.38 -8.12
CA ASP A 96 -21.44 -1.04 -7.06
C ASP A 96 -20.00 -1.40 -7.46
N LEU A 97 -19.04 -0.95 -6.65
CA LEU A 97 -17.62 -1.09 -6.90
C LEU A 97 -16.89 -1.47 -5.62
N GLN A 98 -16.07 -2.51 -5.68
CA GLN A 98 -15.12 -2.85 -4.63
C GLN A 98 -13.71 -2.37 -5.01
N ILE A 99 -13.05 -1.75 -4.04
CA ILE A 99 -11.67 -1.27 -4.10
C ILE A 99 -10.89 -2.04 -3.06
N GLU A 100 -9.81 -2.71 -3.43
CA GLU A 100 -9.06 -3.53 -2.48
C GLU A 100 -7.55 -3.43 -2.63
N TRP A 101 -6.87 -3.48 -1.50
CA TRP A 101 -5.43 -3.64 -1.41
C TRP A 101 -5.14 -4.89 -0.60
N HIS A 102 -4.40 -5.83 -1.20
CA HIS A 102 -3.80 -6.95 -0.50
C HIS A 102 -2.28 -6.77 -0.51
N ILE A 103 -1.71 -6.45 0.65
CA ILE A 103 -0.28 -6.26 0.80
C ILE A 103 0.23 -7.09 1.99
N PRO A 104 1.56 -7.30 2.14
CA PRO A 104 2.08 -8.10 3.26
C PRO A 104 1.70 -7.59 4.66
N ALA A 105 1.40 -6.29 4.80
CA ALA A 105 0.99 -5.69 6.07
C ALA A 105 -0.49 -5.93 6.42
N GLY A 106 -1.31 -6.42 5.48
CA GLY A 106 -2.73 -6.69 5.67
C GLY A 106 -3.57 -6.40 4.43
N THR A 107 -4.88 -6.38 4.64
CA THR A 107 -5.89 -6.12 3.60
C THR A 107 -6.71 -4.88 3.95
N ILE A 108 -7.03 -4.06 2.96
CA ILE A 108 -8.09 -3.04 3.05
C ILE A 108 -9.06 -3.26 1.90
N GLU A 109 -10.36 -3.23 2.20
CA GLU A 109 -11.44 -3.32 1.22
C GLU A 109 -12.40 -2.14 1.42
N LEU A 110 -12.83 -1.51 0.33
CA LEU A 110 -13.86 -0.47 0.32
C LEU A 110 -14.96 -0.89 -0.66
N HIS A 111 -16.16 -1.13 -0.16
CA HIS A 111 -17.34 -1.42 -0.95
C HIS A 111 -18.17 -0.15 -1.15
N VAL A 112 -18.04 0.45 -2.33
CA VAL A 112 -18.78 1.65 -2.74
C VAL A 112 -20.13 1.23 -3.33
N ARG A 113 -21.19 1.33 -2.52
CA ARG A 113 -22.57 1.06 -2.95
C ARG A 113 -23.21 2.30 -3.58
N GLY A 114 -22.83 3.46 -3.07
CA GLY A 114 -23.22 4.77 -3.57
C GLY A 114 -22.22 5.86 -3.16
N PRO A 115 -22.33 7.09 -3.70
CA PRO A 115 -21.58 8.22 -3.19
C PRO A 115 -21.88 8.43 -1.71
N ASN A 116 -20.85 8.44 -0.87
CA ASN A 116 -20.97 8.51 0.60
C ASN A 116 -21.77 7.36 1.24
N ASP A 117 -21.86 6.21 0.58
CA ASP A 117 -22.33 4.95 1.14
C ASP A 117 -21.28 3.88 0.86
N VAL A 118 -20.32 3.80 1.77
CA VAL A 118 -19.16 2.93 1.66
C VAL A 118 -19.05 2.08 2.91
N SER A 119 -18.95 0.76 2.76
CA SER A 119 -18.41 -0.07 3.84
C SER A 119 -16.91 -0.23 3.64
N ALA A 120 -16.13 -0.01 4.69
CA ALA A 120 -14.70 -0.21 4.67
C ALA A 120 -14.32 -1.29 5.66
N TRP A 121 -13.53 -2.25 5.22
CA TRP A 121 -13.02 -3.33 6.04
C TRP A 121 -11.50 -3.36 6.00
N ARG A 122 -10.88 -3.75 7.10
CA ARG A 122 -9.43 -3.93 7.20
C ARG A 122 -9.08 -5.15 8.02
N GLU A 123 -8.11 -5.91 7.55
CA GLU A 123 -7.43 -6.96 8.31
C GLU A 123 -5.95 -6.62 8.46
N THR A 124 -5.38 -6.97 9.61
CA THR A 124 -3.95 -6.91 9.87
C THR A 124 -3.49 -8.15 10.61
N ALA A 125 -2.19 -8.41 10.66
CA ALA A 125 -1.64 -9.48 11.50
C ALA A 125 -2.00 -9.34 13.00
N ALA A 126 -2.25 -8.12 13.48
CA ALA A 126 -2.64 -7.86 14.86
C ALA A 126 -4.16 -8.01 15.11
N ASN A 127 -4.97 -7.94 14.04
CA ASN A 127 -6.42 -8.11 14.08
C ASN A 127 -6.88 -8.96 12.89
N PRO A 128 -6.74 -10.29 12.97
CA PRO A 128 -7.03 -11.20 11.86
C PRO A 128 -8.53 -11.33 11.56
N ASP A 129 -9.41 -11.07 12.55
CA ASP A 129 -10.86 -11.06 12.34
C ASP A 129 -11.34 -9.79 11.61
N GLY A 130 -10.43 -8.81 11.49
CA GLY A 130 -10.65 -7.53 10.82
C GLY A 130 -11.50 -6.55 11.61
N GLU A 131 -11.63 -5.35 11.06
CA GLU A 131 -12.51 -4.29 11.54
C GLU A 131 -13.32 -3.73 10.35
N GLU A 132 -14.63 -3.51 10.55
CA GLU A 132 -15.52 -2.91 9.54
C GLU A 132 -16.06 -1.57 10.05
N ILE A 133 -16.10 -0.57 9.17
CA ILE A 133 -16.68 0.74 9.44
C ILE A 133 -17.56 1.18 8.26
N LEU A 134 -18.72 1.75 8.58
CA LEU A 134 -19.54 2.43 7.59
C LEU A 134 -19.09 3.88 7.46
N LEU A 135 -18.85 4.32 6.22
CA LEU A 135 -18.34 5.63 5.90
C LEU A 135 -19.37 6.40 5.10
N THR A 136 -19.54 7.66 5.48
CA THR A 136 -20.37 8.61 4.76
C THR A 136 -19.52 9.69 4.13
N ASN A 137 -19.25 10.79 4.84
CA ASN A 137 -18.50 11.94 4.32
C ASN A 137 -17.10 12.10 4.94
N ASN A 138 -16.70 11.20 5.85
CA ASN A 138 -15.42 11.25 6.53
C ASN A 138 -14.63 9.97 6.27
N PHE A 139 -13.53 10.09 5.54
CA PHE A 139 -12.65 8.99 5.14
C PHE A 139 -11.31 8.98 5.89
N ALA A 140 -11.19 9.76 6.97
CA ALA A 140 -9.95 9.88 7.74
C ALA A 140 -9.48 8.54 8.33
N ALA A 141 -10.41 7.66 8.71
CA ALA A 141 -10.09 6.33 9.20
C ALA A 141 -9.35 5.49 8.14
N VAL A 142 -9.81 5.53 6.89
CA VAL A 142 -9.18 4.80 5.77
C VAL A 142 -7.84 5.43 5.39
N SER A 143 -7.75 6.76 5.34
CA SER A 143 -6.47 7.45 5.09
C SER A 143 -5.40 7.09 6.14
N ARG A 144 -5.81 6.97 7.40
CA ARG A 144 -4.95 6.48 8.48
C ARG A 144 -4.54 5.03 8.24
N TRP A 145 -5.47 4.14 7.91
CA TRP A 145 -5.16 2.74 7.58
C TRP A 145 -4.15 2.61 6.43
N ILE A 146 -4.33 3.39 5.36
CA ILE A 146 -3.41 3.46 4.22
C ILE A 146 -2.03 3.94 4.66
N SER A 147 -1.96 4.98 5.50
CA SER A 147 -0.70 5.51 6.00
C SER A 147 0.05 4.50 6.87
N GLU A 148 -0.67 3.84 7.79
CA GLU A 148 -0.15 2.75 8.62
C GLU A 148 0.39 1.60 7.75
N MET A 149 -0.33 1.24 6.69
CA MET A 149 0.06 0.21 5.72
C MET A 149 1.35 0.53 4.97
N LEU A 150 1.57 1.80 4.63
CA LEU A 150 2.78 2.27 3.96
C LEU A 150 3.96 2.49 4.93
N GLY A 151 3.76 2.25 6.24
CA GLY A 151 4.74 2.58 7.27
C GLY A 151 4.98 4.09 7.39
N ILE A 152 4.07 4.92 6.88
CA ILE A 152 4.13 6.38 6.97
C ILE A 152 3.64 6.76 8.37
N ASN A 153 4.56 7.22 9.21
CA ASN A 153 4.23 7.64 10.55
C ASN A 153 3.49 9.00 10.52
N VAL A 154 2.17 8.99 10.66
CA VAL A 154 1.30 10.20 10.57
C VAL A 154 1.50 11.16 11.76
N ALA A 155 2.28 10.76 12.77
CA ALA A 155 2.55 11.56 13.97
C ALA A 155 3.29 12.90 13.74
N ALA A 156 3.78 13.19 12.53
CA ALA A 156 4.57 14.38 12.25
C ALA A 156 3.79 15.59 11.67
N VAL A 157 2.50 15.45 11.35
CA VAL A 157 1.74 16.53 10.67
C VAL A 157 0.94 17.42 11.65
N ALA A 158 0.79 17.01 12.91
CA ALA A 158 -0.07 17.70 13.88
C ALA A 158 0.61 18.77 14.76
N THR A 159 1.89 19.12 14.52
CA THR A 159 2.60 20.17 15.28
C THR A 159 2.97 21.40 14.45
N ALA A 160 2.19 21.69 13.42
CA ALA A 160 2.30 22.95 12.66
C ALA A 160 0.90 23.53 12.38
N ALA A 161 0.24 24.00 13.44
CA ALA A 161 -0.89 24.93 13.38
C ALA A 161 -0.84 25.85 14.61
#